data_AF-A0A7J2R7P1-F1
#
_entry.id   AF-A0A7J2R7P1-F1
#
_cell.length_a   1.000
_cell.length_b   1.000
_cell.length_c   1.000
_cell.angle_alpha   90.00
_cell.angle_beta   90.00
_cell.angle_gamma   90.00
#
_symmetry.space_group_name_H-M   'P 1'
#
loop_
_entity.id
_entity.type
_entity.pdbx_description
1 polymer ?
#
loop_
_entity_poly.entity_id
_entity_poly.type
_entity_poly.pdbx_seq_one_letter_code
_entity_poly.pdbx_strand_id
1 'polypeptide(L)'
;MQKKSVMGQIVSIFITILIVSVIAAMTFLFVGTLKTEVANSQGNTSNAYIAVNTTEAAGLTVVGFLSILFLALIFSAILTVV
;
A
#
# COMPACT_ATOMS: atom_id res chain seq x y z
N MET A 1 5.87 -1.55 36.24
CA MET A 1 6.35 -2.53 35.23
C MET A 1 5.75 -2.34 33.83
N GLN A 2 5.04 -1.24 33.50
CA GLN A 2 4.33 -1.08 32.21
C GLN A 2 5.20 -0.72 30.98
N LYS A 3 6.42 -0.19 31.13
CA LYS A 3 7.20 0.33 29.97
C LYS A 3 7.65 -0.73 28.96
N LYS A 4 7.82 -2.00 29.37
CA LYS A 4 8.33 -3.06 28.48
C LYS A 4 7.25 -3.58 27.50
N SER A 5 5.97 -3.47 27.87
CA SER A 5 4.83 -3.88 27.03
C SER A 5 4.62 -2.93 25.85
N VAL A 6 4.82 -1.63 26.08
CA VAL A 6 4.62 -0.57 25.09
C VAL A 6 5.61 -0.66 23.93
N MET A 7 6.88 -0.96 24.24
CA MET A 7 7.93 -1.09 23.21
C MET A 7 7.61 -2.22 22.20
N GLY A 8 7.05 -3.34 22.67
CA GLY A 8 6.66 -4.46 21.81
C GLY A 8 5.51 -4.11 20.87
N GLN A 9 4.53 -3.35 21.37
CA GLN A 9 3.36 -2.92 20.58
C GLN A 9 3.75 -1.94 19.47
N ILE A 10 4.62 -0.97 19.78
CA ILE A 10 5.15 -0.03 18.79
C ILE A 10 5.93 -0.77 17.70
N VAL A 11 6.82 -1.70 18.07
CA VAL A 11 7.59 -2.50 17.11
C VAL A 11 6.69 -3.34 16.21
N SER A 12 5.63 -3.95 16.76
CA SER A 12 4.64 -4.71 15.98
C SER A 12 3.92 -3.86 14.94
N ILE A 13 3.56 -2.62 15.29
CA ILE A 13 2.90 -1.68 14.37
C ILE A 13 3.86 -1.29 13.24
N PHE A 14 5.11 -0.98 13.55
CA PHE A 14 6.13 -0.68 12.53
C PHE A 14 6.36 -1.85 11.55
N ILE A 15 6.45 -3.08 12.06
CA ILE A 15 6.62 -4.27 11.22
C ILE A 15 5.39 -4.46 10.32
N THR A 16 4.18 -4.25 10.86
CA THR A 16 2.94 -4.38 10.08
C THR A 16 2.90 -3.35 8.94
N ILE A 17 3.24 -2.10 9.23
CA ILE A 17 3.36 -1.03 8.23
C ILE A 17 4.35 -1.44 7.13
N LEU A 18 5.53 -1.93 7.52
CA LEU A 18 6.56 -2.37 6.59
C LEU A 18 6.06 -3.50 5.66
N ILE A 19 5.39 -4.51 6.20
CA ILE A 19 4.83 -5.62 5.42
C ILE A 19 3.78 -5.11 4.43
N VAL A 20 2.85 -4.26 4.88
CA VAL A 20 1.81 -3.67 4.02
C VAL A 20 2.43 -2.84 2.90
N SER A 21 3.47 -2.06 3.19
CA SER A 21 4.20 -1.29 2.16
C SER A 21 4.86 -2.19 1.11
N VAL A 22 5.50 -3.29 1.53
CA VAL A 22 6.13 -4.24 0.60
C VAL A 22 5.11 -4.94 -0.29
N ILE A 23 4.00 -5.41 0.27
CA ILE A 23 2.92 -6.06 -0.48
C ILE A 23 2.30 -5.09 -1.49
N ALA A 24 2.06 -3.84 -1.08
CA ALA A 24 1.56 -2.79 -1.97
C ALA A 24 2.54 -2.56 -3.14
N ALA A 25 3.84 -2.42 -2.86
CA ALA A 25 4.85 -2.24 -3.91
C ALA A 25 4.88 -3.41 -4.91
N MET A 26 4.84 -4.66 -4.43
CA MET A 26 4.81 -5.84 -5.29
C MET A 26 3.56 -5.87 -6.19
N THR A 27 2.41 -5.48 -5.64
CA THR A 27 1.13 -5.44 -6.38
C THR A 27 1.18 -4.38 -7.48
N PHE A 28 1.75 -3.20 -7.20
CA PHE A 28 1.93 -2.15 -8.19
C PHE A 28 2.86 -2.54 -9.32
N LEU A 29 3.99 -3.18 -9.00
CA LEU A 29 4.91 -3.69 -10.00
C LEU A 29 4.20 -4.71 -10.90
N PHE A 30 3.40 -5.59 -10.32
CA PHE A 30 2.61 -6.56 -11.08
C PHE A 30 1.60 -5.89 -12.03
N VAL A 31 0.81 -4.93 -11.55
CA VAL A 31 -0.15 -4.18 -12.39
C VAL A 31 0.56 -3.43 -13.52
N GLY A 32 1.73 -2.84 -13.24
CA GLY A 32 2.58 -2.21 -14.26
C GLY A 32 3.02 -3.20 -15.33
N THR A 33 3.52 -4.38 -14.94
CA THR A 33 3.91 -5.43 -15.91
C THR A 33 2.72 -5.94 -16.73
N LEU A 34 1.56 -6.15 -16.11
CA LEU A 34 0.33 -6.52 -16.80
C LEU A 34 -0.08 -5.49 -17.85
N LYS A 35 0.03 -4.20 -17.53
CA LYS A 35 -0.31 -3.11 -18.45
C LYS A 35 0.58 -3.16 -19.70
N THR A 36 1.89 -3.38 -19.52
CA THR A 36 2.84 -3.53 -20.61
C THR A 36 2.54 -4.76 -21.47
N GLU A 37 2.29 -5.91 -20.85
CA GLU A 37 1.98 -7.16 -21.58
C GLU A 37 0.67 -7.05 -22.38
N VAL A 38 -0.35 -6.43 -21.80
CA VAL A 38 -1.64 -6.21 -22.48
C VAL A 38 -1.48 -5.21 -23.62
N ALA A 39 -0.70 -4.13 -23.44
CA ALA A 39 -0.39 -3.19 -24.51
C ALA A 39 0.30 -3.88 -25.69
N ASN A 40 1.28 -4.74 -25.41
CA ASN A 40 2.02 -5.48 -26.43
C ASN A 40 1.16 -6.54 -27.15
N SER A 41 0.22 -7.17 -26.44
CA SER A 41 -0.56 -8.29 -26.97
C SER A 41 -1.88 -7.88 -27.63
N GLN A 42 -2.55 -6.84 -27.13
CA GLN A 42 -3.91 -6.45 -27.56
C GLN A 42 -4.03 -4.97 -27.94
N GLY A 43 -2.98 -4.18 -27.74
CA GLY A 43 -2.99 -2.75 -28.03
C GLY A 43 -3.67 -1.90 -26.95
N ASN A 44 -3.35 -0.61 -27.00
CA ASN A 44 -3.63 0.37 -25.95
C ASN A 44 -5.10 0.82 -25.90
N THR A 45 -5.91 0.39 -26.86
CA THR A 45 -7.36 0.66 -26.95
C THR A 45 -8.21 -0.55 -26.55
N SER A 46 -7.57 -1.69 -26.23
CA SER A 46 -8.28 -2.88 -25.76
C SER A 46 -8.95 -2.64 -24.41
N ASN A 47 -10.12 -3.25 -24.20
CA ASN A 47 -10.84 -3.18 -22.92
C ASN A 47 -9.95 -3.67 -21.75
N ALA A 48 -9.08 -4.64 -22.01
CA ALA A 48 -8.12 -5.14 -21.04
C ALA A 48 -7.10 -4.06 -20.64
N TYR A 49 -6.52 -3.32 -21.60
CA TYR A 49 -5.57 -2.25 -21.30
C TYR A 49 -6.22 -1.15 -20.48
N ILE A 50 -7.44 -0.74 -20.86
CA ILE A 50 -8.21 0.29 -20.14
C ILE A 50 -8.47 -0.14 -18.70
N ALA A 51 -8.91 -1.39 -18.48
CA ALA A 51 -9.16 -1.92 -17.14
C ALA A 51 -7.90 -1.93 -16.26
N VAL A 52 -6.76 -2.37 -16.80
CA VAL A 52 -5.49 -2.36 -16.06
C VAL A 52 -5.02 -0.93 -15.78
N ASN A 53 -5.14 -0.02 -16.74
CA ASN A 53 -4.79 1.39 -16.57
C ASN A 53 -5.67 2.09 -15.51
N THR A 54 -6.97 1.79 -15.47
CA THR A 54 -7.87 2.28 -14.41
C THR A 54 -7.50 1.70 -13.04
N THR A 55 -7.08 0.43 -12.98
CA THR A 55 -6.62 -0.22 -11.74
C THR A 55 -5.34 0.43 -11.22
N GLU A 56 -4.39 0.73 -12.10
CA GLU A 56 -3.16 1.46 -11.75
C GLU A 56 -3.48 2.85 -11.18
N ALA A 57 -4.37 3.60 -11.83
CA ALA A 57 -4.78 4.93 -11.37
C ALA A 57 -5.50 4.91 -10.01
N ALA A 58 -6.37 3.92 -9.78
CA ALA A 58 -7.00 3.71 -8.50
C ALA A 58 -5.96 3.37 -7.41
N GLY A 59 -4.99 2.51 -7.75
CA GLY A 59 -3.85 2.22 -6.89
C GLY A 59 -3.11 3.49 -6.48
N LEU A 60 -2.71 4.33 -7.45
CA LEU A 60 -1.94 5.55 -7.19
C LEU A 60 -2.67 6.49 -6.22
N THR A 61 -3.99 6.55 -6.33
CA THR A 61 -4.83 7.33 -5.41
C THR A 61 -4.75 6.78 -3.99
N VAL A 62 -4.86 5.45 -3.81
CA VAL A 62 -4.73 4.80 -2.50
C VAL A 62 -3.33 5.02 -1.91
N VAL A 63 -2.27 4.92 -2.72
CA VAL A 63 -0.90 5.19 -2.27
C VAL A 63 -0.73 6.65 -1.85
N GLY A 64 -1.38 7.59 -2.54
CA GLY A 64 -1.40 9.00 -2.15
C GLY A 64 -1.96 9.24 -0.74
N PHE A 65 -2.91 8.43 -0.29
CA PHE A 65 -3.48 8.50 1.07
C PHE A 65 -2.72 7.67 2.11
N LEU A 66 -1.77 6.83 1.69
CA LEU A 66 -1.09 5.88 2.57
C LEU A 66 -0.28 6.58 3.67
N SER A 67 0.34 7.72 3.35
CA SER A 67 1.08 8.54 4.32
C SER A 67 0.17 9.07 5.43
N ILE A 68 -1.04 9.50 5.10
CA ILE A 68 -2.05 9.99 6.05
C ILE A 68 -2.58 8.83 6.90
N LEU A 69 -2.83 7.67 6.30
CA LEU A 69 -3.24 6.46 7.02
C LEU A 69 -2.17 5.99 8.02
N PHE A 70 -0.89 6.00 7.62
CA PHE A 70 0.20 5.67 8.54
C PHE A 70 0.35 6.69 9.66
N LEU A 71 0.19 7.99 9.36
CA LEU A 71 0.19 9.02 10.38
C LEU A 71 -0.94 8.82 11.39
N ALA A 72 -2.15 8.53 10.91
CA ALA A 72 -3.30 8.22 11.75
C ALA A 72 -3.08 6.97 12.63
N LEU A 73 -2.48 5.92 12.10
CA LEU A 73 -2.11 4.71 12.84
C LEU A 73 -1.08 5.00 13.95
N ILE A 74 -0.06 5.82 13.65
CA ILE A 74 0.96 6.21 14.64
C ILE A 74 0.33 7.04 15.75
N PHE A 75 -0.51 8.03 15.43
CA PHE A 75 -1.21 8.83 16.44
C PHE A 75 -2.18 7.98 17.27
N SER A 76 -2.91 7.06 16.64
CA SER A 76 -3.77 6.12 17.36
C SER A 76 -2.98 5.27 18.35
N ALA A 77 -1.81 4.75 17.93
CA ALA A 77 -0.93 4.00 18.81
C ALA A 77 -0.41 4.83 19.99
N ILE A 78 -0.02 6.09 19.75
CA ILE A 78 0.43 7.00 20.80
C ILE A 78 -0.71 7.32 21.77
N LEU A 79 -1.91 7.63 21.27
CA LEU A 79 -3.10 7.93 22.08
C LEU A 79 -3.54 6.75 22.95
N THR A 80 -3.35 5.50 22.51
CA THR A 80 -3.64 4.32 23.35
C THR A 80 -2.60 4.06 24.44
N VAL A 81 -1.45 4.75 24.41
CA VAL A 81 -0.33 4.53 25.34
C VAL A 81 -0.27 5.59 26.45
N VAL A 82 -0.83 6.78 26.22
CA VAL A 82 -0.99 7.86 27.22
C VAL A 82 -2.18 7.56 28.12
#